data_AF-A0A521UIQ9-F1
#
_entry.id   AF-A0A521UIQ9-F1
#
_cell.length_a   1.000
_cell.length_b   1.000
_cell.length_c   1.000
_cell.angle_alpha   90.00
_cell.angle_beta   90.00
_cell.angle_gamma   90.00
#
_symmetry.space_group_name_H-M   'P 1'
#
loop_
_entity.id
_entity.type
_entity.pdbx_description
1 polymer ?
#
loop_
_entity_poly.entity_id
_entity_poly.type
_entity_poly.pdbx_seq_one_letter_code
_entity_poly.pdbx_strand_id
1 'polypeptide(L)'
;MSDKLRPDHLERAAYVYVRQSSLHQVRHHREGQQRQYGLADRARHLGFVRVVVIDDDLGTSGSGKQVRPGFGRLLTAVCEGTVGAVFALALLCQIQ
;
A
#
# COMPACT_ATOMS: atom_id res chain seq x y z
N MET A 1 2.43 -23.89 9.94
CA MET A 1 1.61 -22.70 10.28
C MET A 1 2.44 -21.46 10.01
N SER A 2 1.89 -20.44 9.34
CA SER A 2 2.63 -19.21 9.03
C SER A 2 2.67 -18.27 10.25
N ASP A 3 3.76 -18.32 11.02
CA ASP A 3 4.08 -17.47 12.19
C ASP A 3 4.26 -15.95 11.91
N LYS A 4 3.79 -15.46 10.76
CA LYS A 4 4.00 -14.05 10.36
C LYS A 4 2.97 -13.09 10.94
N LEU A 5 1.79 -13.57 11.32
CA LEU A 5 0.70 -12.75 11.85
C LEU A 5 0.38 -13.21 13.27
N ARG A 6 0.92 -12.50 14.26
CA ARG A 6 0.55 -12.70 15.66
C ARG A 6 -0.75 -11.97 15.97
N PRO A 7 -1.52 -12.39 16.98
CA PRO A 7 -2.74 -11.69 17.40
C PRO A 7 -2.49 -10.20 17.68
N ASP A 8 -1.36 -9.86 18.29
CA ASP A 8 -0.93 -8.48 18.57
C ASP A 8 -0.79 -7.61 17.31
N HIS A 9 -0.54 -8.23 16.15
CA HIS A 9 -0.47 -7.51 14.87
C HIS A 9 -1.87 -7.12 14.37
N LEU A 10 -2.91 -7.89 14.69
CA LEU A 10 -4.28 -7.65 14.22
C LEU A 10 -4.97 -6.51 14.98
N GLU A 11 -4.51 -6.21 16.21
CA GLU A 11 -4.93 -5.04 16.99
C GLU A 11 -4.37 -3.72 16.42
N ARG A 12 -3.26 -3.81 15.69
CA ARG A 12 -2.61 -2.67 15.02
C ARG A 12 -3.17 -2.48 13.61
N ALA A 13 -2.97 -1.30 13.05
CA ALA A 13 -3.50 -1.01 11.71
C ALA A 13 -2.70 -1.73 10.62
N ALA A 14 -3.40 -2.37 9.68
CA ALA A 14 -2.84 -2.76 8.40
C ALA A 14 -2.77 -1.55 7.47
N TYR A 15 -1.62 -1.31 6.88
CA TYR A 15 -1.42 -0.24 5.90
C TYR A 15 -1.34 -0.82 4.50
N VAL A 16 -2.12 -0.27 3.57
CA VAL A 16 -2.09 -0.59 2.16
C VAL A 16 -1.44 0.58 1.43
N TYR A 17 -0.23 0.37 0.92
CA TYR A 17 0.48 1.38 0.16
C TYR A 17 0.26 1.16 -1.34
N VAL A 18 -0.47 2.10 -1.94
CA VAL A 18 -0.87 2.08 -3.35
C VAL A 18 0.08 2.98 -4.15
N ARG A 19 0.62 2.44 -5.24
CA ARG A 19 1.49 3.18 -6.16
C ARG A 19 1.01 3.01 -7.60
N GLN A 20 0.92 4.10 -8.35
CA GLN A 20 0.79 4.06 -9.81
C GLN A 20 1.81 4.95 -10.49
N SER A 21 2.37 4.45 -11.59
CA SER A 21 3.22 5.19 -12.51
C SER A 21 2.36 6.09 -13.41
N SER A 22 2.48 7.41 -13.27
CA SER A 22 1.90 8.46 -14.15
C SER A 22 0.37 8.55 -14.29
N LEU A 23 -0.14 9.79 -14.35
CA LEU A 23 -1.54 10.12 -14.64
C LEU A 23 -2.07 9.52 -15.96
N HIS A 24 -1.19 9.32 -16.94
CA HIS A 24 -1.55 8.75 -18.23
C HIS A 24 -1.91 7.26 -18.10
N GLN A 25 -1.11 6.48 -17.37
CA GLN A 25 -1.38 5.05 -17.20
C GLN A 25 -2.50 4.76 -16.19
N VAL A 26 -2.81 5.67 -15.26
CA VAL A 26 -3.99 5.54 -14.38
C VAL A 26 -5.28 5.36 -15.19
N ARG A 27 -5.40 6.07 -16.32
CA ARG A 27 -6.59 6.00 -17.19
C ARG A 27 -6.68 4.69 -17.96
N HIS A 28 -5.55 4.07 -18.28
CA HIS A 28 -5.47 2.86 -19.11
C HIS A 28 -5.32 1.56 -18.29
N HIS A 29 -4.79 1.60 -17.07
CA HIS A 29 -4.50 0.41 -16.25
C HIS A 29 -5.38 0.33 -14.99
N ARG A 30 -6.71 0.41 -15.20
CA ARG A 30 -7.73 0.33 -14.13
C ARG A 30 -7.69 -0.97 -13.34
N GLU A 31 -7.37 -2.09 -13.99
CA GLU A 31 -7.26 -3.40 -13.32
C GLU A 31 -6.12 -3.44 -12.30
N GLY A 32 -5.03 -2.71 -12.55
CA GLY A 32 -3.90 -2.61 -11.63
C GLY A 32 -4.24 -1.77 -10.40
N GLN A 33 -5.06 -0.73 -10.59
CA GLN A 33 -5.60 0.07 -9.51
C GLN A 33 -6.60 -0.75 -8.66
N GLN A 34 -7.53 -1.45 -9.30
CA GLN A 34 -8.49 -2.34 -8.61
C GLN A 34 -7.79 -3.43 -7.79
N ARG A 35 -6.74 -4.06 -8.33
CA ARG A 35 -5.96 -5.07 -7.60
C ARG A 35 -5.24 -4.49 -6.37
N GLN A 36 -4.78 -3.24 -6.45
CA GLN A 36 -4.13 -2.56 -5.33
C GLN A 36 -5.12 -2.20 -4.24
N TYR A 37 -6.28 -1.64 -4.58
CA TYR A 37 -7.33 -1.37 -3.60
C TYR A 37 -7.92 -2.67 -3.02
N GLY A 38 -7.96 -3.76 -3.78
CA GLY A 38 -8.35 -5.09 -3.30
C GLY A 38 -7.44 -5.65 -2.20
N LEU A 39 -6.23 -5.10 -2.01
CA LEU A 39 -5.40 -5.44 -0.85
C LEU A 39 -6.03 -4.97 0.48
N ALA A 40 -6.85 -3.92 0.47
CA ALA A 40 -7.58 -3.49 1.66
C ALA A 40 -8.59 -4.56 2.09
N ASP A 41 -9.31 -5.14 1.13
CA ASP A 41 -10.26 -6.22 1.42
C ASP A 41 -9.53 -7.48 1.86
N ARG A 42 -8.36 -7.78 1.28
CA ARG A 42 -7.50 -8.86 1.75
C ARG A 42 -7.03 -8.65 3.18
N ALA A 43 -6.63 -7.43 3.56
CA ALA A 43 -6.25 -7.10 4.93
C ALA A 43 -7.44 -7.31 5.90
N ARG A 44 -8.65 -6.88 5.53
CA ARG A 44 -9.86 -7.15 6.32
C ARG A 44 -10.11 -8.65 6.48
N HIS A 45 -9.96 -9.42 5.40
CA HIS A 45 -10.15 -10.87 5.43
C HIS A 45 -9.13 -11.61 6.31
N LEU A 46 -7.94 -11.02 6.51
CA LEU A 46 -6.92 -11.52 7.42
C LEU A 46 -7.19 -11.18 8.89
N GLY A 47 -8.26 -10.44 9.19
CA GLY A 47 -8.70 -10.13 10.55
C GLY A 47 -8.20 -8.79 11.10
N PHE A 48 -7.63 -7.92 10.27
CA PHE A 48 -7.23 -6.58 10.73
C PHE A 48 -8.45 -5.72 11.03
N VAL A 49 -8.53 -5.22 12.27
CA VAL A 49 -9.64 -4.36 12.72
C VAL A 49 -9.59 -2.99 12.04
N ARG A 50 -8.38 -2.51 11.75
CA ARG A 50 -8.15 -1.21 11.11
C ARG A 50 -7.30 -1.37 9.86
N VAL A 51 -7.79 -0.82 8.76
CA VAL A 51 -7.09 -0.79 7.47
C VAL A 51 -6.96 0.65 6.99
N VAL A 52 -5.73 1.08 6.70
CA VAL A 52 -5.40 2.43 6.24
C VAL A 52 -4.84 2.32 4.82
N VAL A 53 -5.48 2.99 3.86
CA VAL A 53 -4.98 3.06 2.48
C VAL A 53 -4.20 4.35 2.31
N ILE A 54 -2.97 4.24 1.82
CA ILE A 54 -2.08 5.35 1.48
C ILE A 54 -1.93 5.36 -0.04
N ASP A 55 -2.59 6.31 -0.70
CA ASP A 55 -2.57 6.51 -2.15
C ASP A 55 -2.11 7.93 -2.54
N ASP A 56 -1.47 8.63 -1.61
CA ASP A 56 -1.00 10.01 -1.79
C ASP A 56 0.09 10.17 -2.86
N ASP A 57 0.75 9.06 -3.21
CA ASP A 57 1.83 9.03 -4.19
C ASP A 57 1.36 8.58 -5.59
N LEU A 58 0.05 8.60 -5.85
CA LEU A 58 -0.54 8.34 -7.17
C LEU A 58 -0.11 9.38 -8.21
N GLY A 59 0.27 8.92 -9.41
CA GLY A 59 0.63 9.79 -10.52
C GLY A 59 2.05 10.37 -10.45
N THR A 60 2.79 10.06 -9.38
CA THR A 60 4.20 10.42 -9.20
C THR A 60 5.08 9.51 -10.04
N SER A 61 5.77 10.05 -11.05
CA SER A 61 6.70 9.26 -11.86
C SER A 61 7.92 8.86 -11.03
N GLY A 62 8.47 7.67 -11.30
CA GLY A 62 9.60 7.11 -10.54
C GLY A 62 10.92 7.88 -10.68
N SER A 63 10.94 9.03 -11.37
CA SER A 63 12.11 9.86 -11.64
C SER A 63 12.57 10.65 -10.42
N GLY A 64 12.92 9.95 -9.32
CA GLY A 64 13.84 10.34 -8.24
C GLY A 64 13.68 11.66 -7.45
N LYS A 65 12.97 12.66 -7.96
CA LYS A 65 12.96 14.05 -7.48
C LYS A 65 11.61 14.52 -6.92
N GLN A 66 10.55 13.73 -7.04
CA GLN A 66 9.26 14.08 -6.46
C GLN A 66 9.18 13.65 -5.00
N VAL A 67 8.70 14.58 -4.16
CA VAL A 67 8.38 14.34 -2.74
C VAL A 67 7.32 13.24 -2.65
N ARG A 68 7.54 12.27 -1.75
CA ARG A 68 6.65 11.11 -1.53
C ARG A 68 6.02 11.21 -0.14
N PRO A 69 5.00 12.07 0.05
CA PRO A 69 4.36 12.23 1.34
C PRO A 69 3.69 10.94 1.83
N GLY A 70 3.17 10.09 0.93
CA GLY A 70 2.55 8.81 1.30
C GLY A 70 3.56 7.85 1.91
N PHE A 71 4.70 7.66 1.25
CA PHE A 71 5.79 6.84 1.78
C PHE A 71 6.33 7.36 3.12
N GLY A 72 6.44 8.68 3.29
CA GLY A 72 6.85 9.29 4.56
C GLY A 72 5.89 8.93 5.70
N ARG A 73 4.58 9.04 5.47
CA ARG A 73 3.56 8.64 6.45
C ARG A 73 3.63 7.16 6.80
N LEU A 74 3.84 6.30 5.80
CA LEU A 74 4.03 4.86 6.05
C LEU A 74 5.25 4.61 6.95
N LEU A 75 6.37 5.25 6.65
CA LEU A 75 7.60 5.08 7.41
C LEU A 75 7.43 5.56 8.86
N THR A 76 6.81 6.72 9.08
CA THR A 76 6.49 7.22 10.42
C THR A 76 5.66 6.20 11.21
N ALA A 77 4.58 5.68 10.62
CA ALA A 77 3.74 4.69 11.29
C ALA A 77 4.50 3.40 11.65
N VAL A 78 5.41 2.96 10.78
CA VAL A 78 6.28 1.79 11.05
C VAL A 78 7.23 2.10 12.21
N CYS A 79 7.88 3.26 12.20
CA CYS A 79 8.80 3.68 13.26
C CYS A 79 8.11 3.86 14.62
N GLU A 80 6.85 4.31 14.63
CA GLU A 80 6.03 4.42 15.85
C GLU A 80 5.49 3.07 16.35
N GLY A 81 5.66 2.00 15.56
CA GLY A 81 5.18 0.66 15.92
C GLY A 81 3.66 0.50 15.84
N THR A 82 2.93 1.45 15.23
CA THR A 82 1.47 1.42 15.11
C THR A 82 0.97 0.53 13.96
N VAL A 83 1.90 -0.02 13.18
CA VAL A 83 1.64 -0.85 11.99
C VAL A 83 1.67 -2.32 12.38
N GLY A 84 0.57 -3.03 12.07
CA GLY A 84 0.45 -4.48 12.24
C GLY A 84 0.89 -5.26 11.00
N ALA A 85 0.67 -4.69 9.82
CA ALA A 85 1.18 -5.20 8.56
C ALA A 85 1.22 -4.11 7.48
N VAL A 86 2.09 -4.28 6.49
CA VAL A 86 2.14 -3.46 5.29
C VAL A 86 1.83 -4.34 4.08
N PHE A 87 0.84 -3.93 3.30
CA PHE A 87 0.48 -4.53 2.03
C PHE A 87 0.84 -3.55 0.92
N ALA A 88 1.66 -3.98 -0.02
CA ALA A 88 1.98 -3.21 -1.22
C ALA A 88 2.02 -4.17 -2.41
N LEU A 89 1.39 -3.79 -3.52
CA LEU A 89 1.54 -4.52 -4.78
C LEU A 89 2.51 -3.76 -5.66
N ALA A 90 3.68 -4.35 -5.93
CA ALA A 90 4.57 -3.87 -6.96
C ALA A 90 4.02 -4.31 -8.32
N LEU A 91 3.20 -3.48 -8.96
CA LEU A 91 3.07 -3.55 -10.41
C LEU A 91 4.35 -2.94 -10.98
N LEU A 92 5.37 -3.78 -11.18
CA LEU A 92 6.45 -3.45 -12.08
C LEU A 92 5.81 -3.11 -13.42
N CYS A 93 5.92 -1.84 -13.80
CA CYS A 93 5.61 -1.37 -15.13
C CYS A 93 6.31 -2.32 -16.09
N GLN A 94 5.55 -3.05 -16.92
CA GLN A 94 6.16 -3.62 -18.11
C GLN A 94 6.70 -2.44 -18.90
N ILE A 95 8.02 -2.36 -18.97
CA ILE A 95 8.71 -1.50 -19.91
C ILE A 95 8.48 -2.19 -21.25
N GLN A 96 7.48 -1.73 -22.00
CA GLN A 96 7.40 -1.93 -23.44
C GLN A 96 7.72 -0.58 -24.07
#